data_AF-A0A0Q8DFQ1-F1
#
_entry.id   AF-A0A0Q8DFQ1-F1
#
_cell.length_a   1.000
_cell.length_b   1.000
_cell.length_c   1.000
_cell.angle_alpha   90.00
_cell.angle_beta   90.00
_cell.angle_gamma   90.00
#
_symmetry.space_group_name_H-M   'P 1'
#
loop_
_entity.id
_entity.type
_entity.pdbx_description
1 polymer ?
#
loop_
_entity_poly.entity_id
_entity_poly.type
_entity_poly.pdbx_seq_one_letter_code
_entity_poly.pdbx_strand_id
1 'polypeptide(L)'
;MPTPVHELVLTPGRHACGLQAGASRLFNVLGIAGQRLIERHGPNQSYDFYWEGQRDGVVCRVRGSDWDPQLPQARFHVELSRAAAAAAMLQRLHEYAAQQGWGSAEVADA
;
A
#
# COMPACT_ATOMS: atom_id res chain seq x y z
N MET A 1 -20.52 8.18 0.79
CA MET A 1 -20.09 6.85 1.25
C MET A 1 -18.63 6.69 0.86
N PRO A 2 -17.73 6.19 1.74
CA PRO A 2 -16.37 5.90 1.32
C PRO A 2 -16.42 4.90 0.16
N THR A 3 -15.58 5.11 -0.85
CA THR A 3 -15.48 4.19 -1.99
C THR A 3 -15.01 2.84 -1.46
N PRO A 4 -15.65 1.72 -1.83
CA PRO A 4 -15.16 0.40 -1.44
C PRO A 4 -13.73 0.19 -1.95
N VAL A 5 -12.87 -0.33 -1.07
CA VAL A 5 -11.46 -0.60 -1.33
C VAL A 5 -11.14 -2.06 -1.04
N HIS A 6 -10.22 -2.64 -1.80
CA HIS A 6 -9.56 -3.88 -1.39
C HIS A 6 -8.33 -3.50 -0.59
N GLU A 7 -8.20 -4.03 0.62
CA GLU A 7 -7.02 -3.80 1.46
C GLU A 7 -6.20 -5.09 1.63
N LEU A 8 -4.90 -4.96 1.38
CA LEU A 8 -3.91 -6.01 1.58
C LEU A 8 -2.86 -5.53 2.58
N VAL A 9 -2.63 -6.32 3.62
CA VAL A 9 -1.54 -6.10 4.58
C VAL A 9 -0.35 -6.97 4.22
N LEU A 10 0.80 -6.35 4.00
CA LEU A 10 2.07 -7.01 3.71
C LEU A 10 3.01 -6.91 4.92
N THR A 11 3.64 -8.02 5.29
CA THR A 11 4.60 -8.10 6.40
C THR A 11 6.00 -8.43 5.88
N PRO A 12 6.89 -7.44 5.69
CA PRO A 12 8.21 -7.64 5.09
C PRO A 12 9.21 -8.39 5.99
N GLY A 13 8.98 -8.45 7.31
CA GLY A 13 9.86 -9.15 8.26
C GLY A 13 11.29 -8.62 8.22
N ARG A 14 12.28 -9.50 7.98
CA ARG A 14 13.70 -9.12 7.85
C ARG A 14 13.99 -8.15 6.68
N HIS A 15 13.03 -7.94 5.78
CA HIS A 15 13.14 -7.04 4.63
C HIS A 15 12.47 -5.68 4.88
N ALA A 16 12.12 -5.37 6.14
CA ALA A 16 11.55 -4.09 6.55
C ALA A 16 12.40 -2.91 6.05
N CYS A 17 11.72 -1.87 5.59
CA CYS A 17 12.34 -0.68 5.02
C CYS A 17 11.43 0.54 5.23
N GLY A 18 11.96 1.75 4.99
CA GLY A 18 11.18 2.98 5.07
C GLY A 18 9.99 2.99 4.11
N LEU A 19 8.98 3.81 4.42
CA LEU A 19 7.72 3.86 3.69
C LEU A 19 7.91 4.14 2.19
N GLN A 20 8.77 5.09 1.84
CA GLN A 20 9.07 5.40 0.44
C GLN A 20 9.66 4.21 -0.31
N ALA A 21 10.58 3.46 0.31
CA ALA A 21 11.22 2.31 -0.32
C ALA A 21 10.22 1.16 -0.52
N GLY A 22 9.39 0.89 0.49
CA GLY A 22 8.31 -0.09 0.41
C GLY A 22 7.30 0.27 -0.68
N ALA A 23 6.80 1.51 -0.65
CA ALA A 23 5.84 2.01 -1.64
C ALA A 23 6.40 1.92 -3.07
N SER A 24 7.65 2.35 -3.28
CA SER A 24 8.28 2.28 -4.61
C SER A 24 8.40 0.85 -5.13
N ARG A 25 8.69 -0.14 -4.27
CA ARG A 25 8.71 -1.56 -4.68
C ARG A 25 7.33 -2.04 -5.14
N LEU A 26 6.29 -1.71 -4.37
CA LEU A 26 4.92 -2.11 -4.66
C LEU A 26 4.40 -1.44 -5.93
N PHE A 27 4.66 -0.15 -6.12
CA PHE A 27 4.29 0.56 -7.34
C PHE A 27 5.03 0.04 -8.57
N ASN A 28 6.31 -0.32 -8.46
CA ASN A 28 7.06 -0.95 -9.55
C ASN A 28 6.44 -2.30 -9.96
N VAL A 29 6.05 -3.14 -9.00
CA VAL A 29 5.36 -4.42 -9.26
C VAL A 29 4.02 -4.19 -9.97
N LEU A 30 3.29 -3.15 -9.57
CA LEU A 30 2.04 -2.76 -10.20
C LEU A 30 2.25 -1.99 -11.51
N GLY A 31 3.48 -1.61 -11.85
CA GLY A 31 3.84 -0.74 -12.97
C GLY A 31 3.16 0.64 -12.94
N ILE A 32 3.02 1.21 -11.74
CA ILE A 32 2.56 2.57 -11.51
C ILE A 32 3.78 3.50 -11.59
N ALA A 33 3.81 4.38 -12.59
CA ALA A 33 4.93 5.30 -12.82
C ALA A 33 4.78 6.66 -12.12
N GLY A 34 3.53 7.10 -11.90
CA GLY A 34 3.22 8.37 -11.23
C GLY A 34 2.78 8.12 -9.80
N GLN A 35 3.68 8.37 -8.85
CA GLN A 35 3.41 8.26 -7.41
C GLN A 35 3.71 9.59 -6.70
N ARG A 36 2.93 9.92 -5.67
CA ARG A 36 3.13 11.11 -4.85
C ARG A 36 2.98 10.77 -3.38
N LEU A 37 3.78 11.44 -2.55
CA LEU A 37 3.57 11.43 -1.10
C LEU A 37 2.37 12.32 -0.79
N ILE A 38 1.48 11.82 0.06
CA ILE A 38 0.38 12.58 0.64
C ILE A 38 0.62 12.66 2.14
N GLU A 39 0.65 13.89 2.63
CA GLU A 39 0.80 14.22 4.05
C GLU A 39 -0.50 14.91 4.48
N ARG A 40 -1.31 14.22 5.30
CA ARG A 40 -2.51 14.82 5.86
C ARG A 40 -2.24 15.23 7.30
N HIS A 41 -2.34 16.53 7.54
CA HIS A 41 -2.31 17.13 8.86
C HIS A 41 -3.40 18.19 8.96
N GLY A 42 -4.07 18.26 10.11
CA GLY A 42 -5.11 19.26 10.35
C GLY A 42 -5.61 19.24 11.78
N PRO A 43 -6.33 20.28 12.22
CA PRO A 43 -6.98 20.30 13.53
C PRO A 43 -7.92 19.09 13.64
N ASN A 44 -7.71 18.24 14.64
CA ASN A 44 -8.45 16.99 14.87
C ASN A 44 -8.24 15.87 13.84
N GLN A 45 -7.18 15.91 13.02
CA GLN A 45 -6.78 14.78 12.17
C GLN A 45 -5.50 14.14 12.71
N SER A 46 -5.50 12.81 12.85
CA SER A 46 -4.26 12.06 13.05
C SER A 46 -3.32 12.31 11.87
N TYR A 47 -2.04 12.44 12.17
CA TYR A 47 -1.00 12.58 11.15
C TYR A 47 -0.97 11.31 10.29
N ASP A 48 -1.33 11.43 9.01
CA ASP A 48 -1.43 10.31 8.07
C ASP A 48 -0.47 10.54 6.89
N PHE A 49 0.41 9.56 6.67
CA PHE A 49 1.37 9.53 5.58
C PHE A 49 1.08 8.34 4.70
N TYR A 50 0.86 8.60 3.42
CA TYR A 50 0.73 7.52 2.46
C TYR A 50 1.26 7.95 1.10
N TRP A 51 1.75 6.98 0.34
CA TRP A 51 2.00 7.20 -1.07
C TRP A 51 0.78 6.80 -1.87
N GLU A 52 0.47 7.59 -2.89
CA GLU A 52 -0.64 7.33 -3.81
C GLU A 52 -0.14 7.30 -5.24
N GLY A 53 -0.61 6.33 -6.02
CA GLY A 53 -0.41 6.29 -7.46
C GLY A 53 -1.60 5.63 -8.16
N GLN A 54 -1.66 5.74 -9.48
CA GLN A 54 -2.80 5.28 -10.27
C GLN A 54 -2.38 4.55 -11.52
N ARG A 55 -3.11 3.49 -11.87
CA ARG A 55 -2.99 2.76 -13.14
C ARG A 55 -4.30 2.05 -13.46
N ASP A 56 -4.67 1.97 -14.75
CA ASP A 56 -5.81 1.18 -15.24
C ASP A 56 -7.14 1.49 -14.50
N GLY A 57 -7.33 2.76 -14.11
CA GLY A 57 -8.51 3.21 -13.35
C GLY A 57 -8.51 2.84 -11.85
N VAL A 58 -7.44 2.20 -11.35
CA VAL A 58 -7.23 1.85 -9.94
C VAL A 58 -6.33 2.88 -9.29
N VAL A 59 -6.80 3.50 -8.20
CA VAL A 59 -5.96 4.24 -7.25
C VAL A 59 -5.39 3.24 -6.25
N CYS A 60 -4.07 3.23 -6.12
CA CYS A 60 -3.33 2.44 -5.14
C CYS A 60 -2.74 3.37 -4.08
N ARG A 61 -2.99 3.06 -2.81
CA ARG A 61 -2.40 3.76 -1.67
C ARG A 61 -1.57 2.80 -0.84
N VAL A 62 -0.40 3.25 -0.42
CA VAL A 62 0.49 2.49 0.46
C VAL A 62 0.72 3.28 1.73
N ARG A 63 0.30 2.71 2.85
CA ARG A 63 0.52 3.20 4.22
C ARG A 63 1.50 2.30 4.96
N GLY A 64 2.25 2.91 5.88
CA GLY A 64 3.06 2.20 6.86
C GLY A 64 2.28 1.95 8.14
N SER A 65 2.62 0.91 8.89
CA SER A 65 2.08 0.71 10.25
C SER A 65 2.66 1.67 11.29
N ASP A 66 3.85 2.20 11.03
CA ASP A 66 4.62 2.98 11.97
C ASP A 66 4.52 4.48 11.63
N TRP A 67 4.51 5.32 12.66
CA TRP A 67 4.25 6.75 12.52
C TRP A 67 5.36 7.51 11.78
N ASP A 68 6.61 7.04 11.88
CA ASP A 68 7.76 7.65 11.22
C ASP A 68 7.99 6.97 9.85
N PRO A 69 7.80 7.70 8.74
CA PRO A 69 7.94 7.14 7.40
C PRO A 69 9.40 6.79 7.01
N GLN A 70 10.39 7.29 7.76
CA GLN A 70 11.81 6.99 7.54
C GLN A 70 12.25 5.70 8.24
N LEU A 71 11.55 5.29 9.31
CA LEU A 71 11.86 4.06 10.02
C LEU A 71 11.38 2.82 9.26
N PRO A 72 12.03 1.65 9.47
CA PRO A 72 11.56 0.39 8.92
C PRO A 72 10.12 0.10 9.33
N GLN A 73 9.25 -0.11 8.35
CA GLN A 73 7.84 -0.41 8.58
C GLN A 73 7.65 -1.89 8.90
N ALA A 74 6.93 -2.18 9.99
CA ALA A 74 6.58 -3.56 10.34
C ALA A 74 5.55 -4.15 9.37
N ARG A 75 4.65 -3.32 8.84
CA ARG A 75 3.63 -3.69 7.85
C ARG A 75 3.44 -2.58 6.83
N PHE A 76 3.06 -2.97 5.62
CA PHE A 76 2.52 -2.07 4.61
C PHE A 76 1.04 -2.39 4.38
N HIS A 77 0.20 -1.37 4.50
CA HIS A 77 -1.22 -1.44 4.15
C HIS A 77 -1.39 -0.92 2.73
N VAL A 78 -1.88 -1.78 1.84
CA VAL A 78 -2.07 -1.47 0.42
C VAL A 78 -3.56 -1.42 0.13
N GLU A 79 -4.08 -0.24 -0.15
CA GLU A 79 -5.47 -0.03 -0.54
C GLU A 79 -5.56 0.09 -2.07
N LEU A 80 -6.46 -0.66 -2.69
CA LEU A 80 -6.80 -0.55 -4.11
C LEU A 80 -8.26 -0.12 -4.24
N SER A 81 -8.51 1.00 -4.92
CA SER A 81 -9.88 1.41 -5.25
C SER A 81 -10.57 0.35 -6.10
N ARG A 82 -11.84 0.07 -5.84
CA ARG A 82 -12.62 -0.90 -6.64
C ARG A 82 -12.70 -0.48 -8.11
N ALA A 83 -12.04 -1.26 -8.97
CA ALA A 83 -12.12 -1.19 -10.43
C ALA A 83 -11.83 -2.58 -11.01
N ALA A 84 -12.14 -2.80 -12.29
CA ALA A 84 -12.00 -4.12 -12.94
C ALA A 84 -10.57 -4.70 -12.83
N ALA A 85 -9.55 -3.85 -12.82
CA ALA A 85 -8.16 -4.26 -12.71
C ALA A 85 -7.68 -4.53 -11.26
N ALA A 86 -8.45 -4.17 -10.23
CA ALA A 86 -8.02 -4.28 -8.83
C ALA A 86 -7.72 -5.73 -8.41
N ALA A 87 -8.54 -6.69 -8.84
CA ALA A 87 -8.33 -8.11 -8.55
C ALA A 87 -7.00 -8.65 -9.13
N ALA A 88 -6.68 -8.28 -10.36
CA ALA A 88 -5.42 -8.66 -11.00
C ALA A 88 -4.20 -7.99 -10.31
N MET A 89 -4.35 -6.74 -9.88
CA MET A 89 -3.31 -6.04 -9.10
C MET A 89 -3.09 -6.70 -7.73
N LEU A 90 -4.17 -7.07 -7.05
CA LEU A 90 -4.11 -7.78 -5.77
C LEU A 90 -3.38 -9.12 -5.91
N GLN A 91 -3.72 -9.91 -6.94
CA GLN A 91 -3.03 -11.17 -7.23
C GLN A 91 -1.53 -10.96 -7.46
N ARG A 92 -1.12 -9.95 -8.24
CA ARG A 92 0.30 -9.62 -8.44
C ARG A 92 1.02 -9.27 -7.13
N LEU A 93 0.35 -8.58 -6.22
CA LEU A 93 0.92 -8.25 -4.91
C LEU A 93 1.11 -9.50 -4.04
N HIS A 94 0.17 -10.45 -4.07
CA HIS A 94 0.35 -11.74 -3.40
C HIS A 94 1.51 -12.54 -3.98
N GLU A 95 1.59 -12.63 -5.31
CA GLU A 95 2.69 -13.32 -6.00
C GLU A 95 4.04 -12.68 -5.65
N TYR A 96 4.11 -11.35 -5.66
CA TYR A 96 5.30 -10.62 -5.24
C TYR A 96 5.65 -10.88 -3.77
N ALA A 97 4.68 -10.78 -2.86
CA ALA A 97 4.90 -11.04 -1.44
C ALA A 97 5.46 -12.46 -1.22
N ALA A 98 4.88 -13.47 -1.87
CA ALA A 98 5.38 -14.85 -1.81
C ALA A 98 6.82 -14.96 -2.33
N GLN A 99 7.15 -14.33 -3.47
CA GLN A 99 8.51 -14.32 -4.04
C GLN A 99 9.54 -13.66 -3.11
N GLN A 100 9.13 -12.63 -2.37
CA GLN A 100 9.99 -11.95 -1.40
C GLN A 100 10.01 -12.64 -0.02
N GLY A 101 9.20 -13.68 0.20
CA GLY A 101 9.00 -14.31 1.51
C GLY A 101 8.32 -13.40 2.53
N TRP A 102 7.47 -12.48 2.07
CA TRP A 102 6.67 -11.58 2.91
C TRP A 102 5.36 -12.25 3.30
N GLY A 103 4.87 -11.94 4.50
CA GLY A 103 3.50 -12.28 4.87
C GLY A 103 2.50 -11.43 4.09
N SER A 104 1.34 -11.98 3.74
CA SER A 104 0.26 -11.25 3.07
C SER A 104 -1.10 -11.68 3.64
N ALA A 105 -1.97 -10.72 3.94
CA ALA A 105 -3.31 -10.96 4.45
C ALA A 105 -4.28 -9.89 3.95
N GLU A 106 -5.38 -10.31 3.32
CA GLU A 106 -6.45 -9.40 2.93
C GLU A 106 -7.27 -9.00 4.16
N VAL A 107 -7.67 -7.73 4.23
CA VAL A 107 -8.60 -7.24 5.25
C VAL A 107 -10.01 -7.34 4.69
N ALA A 108 -10.83 -8.20 5.28
CA ALA A 108 -12.25 -8.26 4.93
C ALA A 108 -12.93 -6.96 5.42
N ASP A 109 -13.63 -6.27 4.53
CA ASP A 109 -14.60 -5.22 4.91
C ASP A 109 -15.55 -5.80 5.96
N ALA A 110 -15.54 -5.23 7.17
CA ALA A 110 -16.43 -5.60 8.27
C ALA A 110 -17.82 -4.97 8.11
#